data_AF-A0A3G9J567-F1
#
_entry.id   AF-A0A3G9J567-F1
#
_cell.length_a   1.000
_cell.length_b   1.000
_cell.length_c   1.000
_cell.angle_alpha   90.00
_cell.angle_beta   90.00
_cell.angle_gamma   90.00
#
_symmetry.space_group_name_H-M   'P 1'
#
loop_
_entity.id
_entity.type
_entity.pdbx_description
1 polymer ?
#
loop_
_entity_poly.entity_id
_entity_poly.type
_entity_poly.pdbx_seq_one_letter_code
_entity_poly.pdbx_strand_id
1 'polypeptide(L)'
;MRMAMRRGFVVGLGFIIQILFYVFIMIFFADHFPVINVVYRILGLLIVLSIIKNSRSLDVSLPWIMVILIEPILGTLLYLSLGNMLFTSRTLRRLRQSTQNAQKYYLQDPKTKEEVEDLGFSQMRYLYDHNHFPVYKNNQVTYYPLGDEGFPAIVEELKKAEKFIFIEYFIINHGEVWDTILEILKKKVKAGVEVRLMYDDIGCISMLDKHFPKEMEALGIKCVVFNHLNPLAGVIMNNRDHRKILVIDGKVAFTGGMNLADEYINVHSPYGHWKDNAIRIKGSAVWSFTLFFLTSWNAFRAEDGDFTKFKVDPVTYEEEGYIIPYCDAPLDDEDVGADVYMNILNQAKDYVYIMTPYLIIDEEMIRSLVLAAKRGVDVRLIVPGIPDKKIVYTVTQSYFKILIDNHIKIYTYTPGFVHAKVFVSDDHIATVGTINMDYRSLVHHFECGLFMRDTKEVMKVKKDCLDTLSKSHLVTEKEAQDGLFKDLLEAVLRLIAPML
;
A
#
# COMPACT_ATOMS: atom_id res chain seq x y z
N MET A 1 41.61 44.06 48.96
CA MET A 1 40.63 45.13 48.62
C MET A 1 40.73 45.63 47.17
N ARG A 2 41.85 46.20 46.71
CA ARG A 2 42.01 46.72 45.31
C ARG A 2 41.74 45.69 44.21
N MET A 3 42.19 44.45 44.40
CA MET A 3 41.99 43.37 43.42
C MET A 3 40.53 42.93 43.31
N ALA A 4 39.80 42.92 44.43
CA ALA A 4 38.36 42.63 44.46
C ALA A 4 37.55 43.74 43.78
N MET A 5 37.90 45.01 44.00
CA MET A 5 37.27 46.14 43.29
C MET A 5 37.51 46.09 41.78
N ARG A 6 38.73 45.74 41.34
CA ARG A 6 39.03 45.57 39.91
C ARG A 6 38.23 44.42 39.27
N ARG A 7 38.10 43.29 39.97
CA ARG A 7 37.27 42.16 39.51
C ARG A 7 35.79 42.54 39.47
N GLY A 8 35.28 43.23 40.49
CA GLY A 8 33.90 43.73 40.52
C GLY A 8 33.60 44.71 39.36
N PHE A 9 34.55 45.60 39.04
CA PHE A 9 34.41 46.50 37.89
C PHE A 9 34.38 45.75 36.55
N VAL A 10 35.25 44.76 36.35
CA VAL A 10 35.28 43.95 35.12
C VAL A 10 33.98 43.15 34.96
N VAL A 11 33.47 42.56 36.05
CA VAL A 11 32.19 41.83 36.05
C VAL A 11 31.02 42.78 35.79
N GLY A 12 31.00 43.96 36.43
CA GLY A 12 29.97 44.97 36.21
C GLY A 12 29.96 45.51 34.77
N LEU A 13 31.13 45.77 34.20
CA LEU A 13 31.28 46.16 32.80
C LEU A 13 30.82 45.04 31.85
N GLY A 14 31.18 43.80 32.14
CA GLY A 14 30.71 42.63 31.38
C GLY A 14 29.19 42.51 31.39
N PHE A 15 28.55 42.75 32.53
CA PHE A 15 27.09 42.72 32.66
C PHE A 15 26.40 43.84 31.86
N ILE A 16 26.97 45.06 31.89
CA ILE A 16 26.47 46.18 31.08
C ILE A 16 26.61 45.89 29.58
N ILE A 17 27.76 45.38 29.13
CA ILE A 17 27.98 44.98 27.73
C ILE A 17 26.96 43.92 27.31
N GLN A 18 26.70 42.93 28.16
CA GLN A 18 25.70 41.89 27.88
C GLN A 18 24.28 42.45 27.74
N ILE A 19 23.86 43.36 28.63
CA ILE A 19 22.56 44.03 28.52
C ILE A 19 22.46 44.84 27.23
N LEU A 20 23.49 45.65 26.91
CA LEU A 20 23.53 46.44 25.69
C LEU A 20 23.46 45.56 24.44
N PHE A 21 24.12 44.40 24.47
CA PHE A 21 24.05 43.42 23.39
C PHE A 21 22.64 42.85 23.21
N TYR A 22 21.94 42.46 24.29
CA TYR A 22 20.56 41.98 24.18
C TYR A 22 19.58 43.05 23.70
N VAL A 23 19.73 44.28 24.19
CA VAL A 23 18.92 45.42 23.72
C VAL A 23 19.18 45.70 22.25
N PHE A 24 20.45 45.66 21.82
CA PHE A 24 20.81 45.80 20.41
C PHE A 24 20.17 44.72 19.55
N ILE A 25 20.24 43.44 19.95
CA ILE A 25 19.58 42.34 19.26
C ILE A 25 18.07 42.60 19.17
N MET A 26 17.43 42.97 20.27
CA MET A 26 15.99 43.20 20.29
C MET A 26 15.57 44.35 19.36
N ILE A 27 16.28 45.47 19.37
CA ILE A 27 16.02 46.62 18.49
C ILE A 27 16.29 46.24 17.03
N PHE A 28 17.43 45.60 16.76
CA PHE A 28 17.78 45.13 15.41
C PHE A 28 16.68 44.23 14.84
N PHE A 29 16.22 43.24 15.62
CA PHE A 29 15.11 42.39 15.17
C PHE A 29 13.81 43.18 15.05
N ALA A 30 13.48 44.10 15.96
CA ALA A 30 12.26 44.90 15.88
C ALA A 30 12.21 45.75 14.58
N ASP A 31 13.31 46.40 14.23
CA ASP A 31 13.41 47.26 13.04
C ASP A 31 13.38 46.45 11.74
N HIS A 32 14.01 45.27 11.73
CA HIS A 32 14.07 44.42 10.55
C HIS A 32 12.91 43.42 10.46
N PHE A 33 12.15 43.23 11.55
CA PHE A 33 11.05 42.26 11.61
C PHE A 33 10.05 42.44 10.48
N PRO A 34 9.59 43.65 10.11
CA PRO A 34 8.65 43.82 8.99
C PRO A 34 9.24 43.36 7.65
N VAL A 35 10.52 43.67 7.38
CA VAL A 35 11.19 43.29 6.13
C VAL A 35 11.43 41.78 6.09
N ILE A 36 11.97 41.21 7.18
CA ILE A 36 12.10 39.76 7.35
C ILE A 36 10.73 39.10 7.18
N ASN A 37 9.67 39.76 7.67
CA ASN A 37 8.31 39.26 7.60
C ASN A 37 7.80 39.11 6.17
N VAL A 38 7.94 40.18 5.39
CA VAL A 38 7.57 40.20 3.98
C VAL A 38 8.41 39.21 3.17
N VAL A 39 9.73 39.18 3.36
CA VAL A 39 10.62 38.27 2.64
C VAL A 39 10.25 36.82 2.92
N TYR A 40 10.00 36.44 4.19
CA TYR A 40 9.61 35.06 4.49
C TYR A 40 8.26 34.71 3.87
N ARG A 41 7.28 35.63 3.86
CA ARG A 41 5.96 35.35 3.26
C ARG A 41 6.08 35.11 1.76
N ILE A 42 6.93 35.87 1.08
CA ILE A 42 7.24 35.68 -0.34
C ILE A 42 7.90 34.32 -0.55
N LEU A 43 8.91 33.95 0.24
CA LEU A 43 9.56 32.65 0.14
C LEU A 43 8.58 31.50 0.42
N GLY A 44 7.77 31.60 1.47
CA GLY A 44 6.73 30.63 1.80
C GLY A 44 5.71 30.47 0.67
N LEU A 45 5.26 31.59 0.08
CA LEU A 45 4.39 31.57 -1.10
C LEU A 45 5.05 30.88 -2.30
N LEU A 46 6.32 31.18 -2.59
CA LEU A 46 7.06 30.51 -3.68
C LEU A 46 7.19 29.00 -3.44
N ILE A 47 7.40 28.57 -2.19
CA ILE A 47 7.43 27.15 -1.83
C ILE A 47 6.05 26.53 -2.03
N VAL A 48 4.98 27.16 -1.55
CA VAL A 48 3.59 26.69 -1.76
C VAL A 48 3.25 26.59 -3.25
N LEU A 49 3.60 27.60 -4.05
CA LEU A 49 3.40 27.55 -5.50
C LEU A 49 4.22 26.44 -6.17
N SER A 50 5.42 26.18 -5.68
CA SER A 50 6.24 25.06 -6.13
C SER A 50 5.62 23.71 -5.75
N ILE A 51 5.08 23.59 -4.54
CA ILE A 51 4.35 22.39 -4.09
C ILE A 51 3.15 22.16 -5.01
N ILE A 52 2.28 23.16 -5.18
CA ILE A 52 1.09 23.06 -6.04
C ILE A 52 1.48 22.67 -7.47
N LYS A 53 2.53 23.28 -8.04
CA LYS A 53 2.98 22.99 -9.40
C LYS A 53 3.45 21.55 -9.58
N ASN A 54 4.11 20.98 -8.57
CA ASN A 54 4.73 19.65 -8.65
C ASN A 54 3.91 18.57 -7.93
N SER A 55 2.77 18.94 -7.36
CA SER A 55 1.88 18.04 -6.64
C SER A 55 1.12 17.16 -7.65
N ARG A 56 1.10 15.85 -7.40
CA ARG A 56 0.26 14.91 -8.15
C ARG A 56 -1.17 14.95 -7.68
N SER A 57 -1.36 14.86 -6.36
CA SER A 57 -2.65 15.01 -5.70
C SER A 57 -2.57 16.17 -4.71
N LEU A 58 -3.44 17.15 -4.94
CA LEU A 58 -3.57 18.29 -4.03
C LEU A 58 -4.03 17.84 -2.65
N ASP A 59 -4.82 16.77 -2.54
CA ASP A 59 -5.26 16.23 -1.25
C ASP A 59 -4.07 15.85 -0.37
N VAL A 60 -3.05 15.21 -0.94
CA VAL A 60 -1.82 14.85 -0.23
C VAL A 60 -0.97 16.08 0.12
N SER A 61 -1.01 17.10 -0.73
CA SER A 61 -0.15 18.29 -0.59
C SER A 61 -0.76 19.39 0.28
N LEU A 62 -2.08 19.41 0.41
CA LEU A 62 -2.83 20.41 1.15
C LEU A 62 -2.42 20.49 2.63
N PRO A 63 -2.25 19.39 3.38
CA PRO A 63 -1.75 19.46 4.75
C PRO A 63 -0.40 20.18 4.86
N TRP A 64 0.54 19.92 3.95
CA TRP A 64 1.83 20.61 3.91
C TRP A 64 1.67 22.10 3.61
N ILE A 65 0.81 22.45 2.65
CA ILE A 65 0.50 23.84 2.32
C ILE A 65 -0.10 24.56 3.53
N MET A 66 -1.05 23.94 4.24
CA MET A 66 -1.67 24.53 5.43
C MET A 66 -0.66 24.81 6.54
N VAL A 67 0.22 23.84 6.86
CA VAL A 67 1.25 24.04 7.89
C VAL A 67 2.23 25.14 7.47
N ILE A 68 2.62 25.22 6.19
CA ILE A 68 3.48 26.31 5.69
C ILE A 68 2.76 27.66 5.72
N LEU A 69 1.45 27.72 5.47
CA LEU A 69 0.71 28.98 5.52
C LEU A 69 0.46 29.48 6.94
N ILE A 70 0.19 28.57 7.88
CA ILE A 70 -0.04 28.89 9.30
C ILE A 70 1.28 29.20 10.01
N GLU A 71 2.28 28.34 9.81
CA GLU A 71 3.61 28.44 10.45
C GLU A 71 4.72 28.30 9.39
N PRO A 72 5.06 29.37 8.64
CA PRO A 72 5.97 29.28 7.49
C PRO A 72 7.35 28.71 7.78
N ILE A 73 7.95 29.06 8.92
CA ILE A 73 9.30 28.58 9.28
C ILE A 73 9.23 27.08 9.60
N LEU A 74 8.37 26.70 10.55
CA LEU A 74 8.25 25.30 10.97
C LEU A 74 7.74 24.44 9.82
N GLY A 75 6.70 24.87 9.11
CA GLY A 75 6.13 24.16 7.98
C GLY A 75 7.11 23.97 6.83
N THR A 76 7.91 24.99 6.50
CA THR A 76 8.97 24.85 5.48
C THR A 76 10.03 23.86 5.92
N LEU A 77 10.49 23.93 7.17
CA LEU A 77 11.49 22.99 7.69
C LEU A 77 10.97 21.55 7.71
N LEU A 78 9.71 21.35 8.12
CA LEU A 78 9.06 20.05 8.07
C LEU A 78 8.90 19.58 6.61
N TYR A 79 8.43 20.42 5.69
CA TYR A 79 8.29 20.03 4.29
C TYR A 79 9.63 19.70 3.62
N LEU A 80 10.69 20.48 3.85
CA LEU A 80 12.00 20.20 3.27
C LEU A 80 12.66 18.95 3.87
N SER A 81 12.39 18.66 5.14
CA SER A 81 12.89 17.43 5.76
C SER A 81 12.06 16.21 5.37
N LEU A 82 10.74 16.33 5.22
CA LEU A 82 9.80 15.20 5.14
C LEU A 82 9.10 15.04 3.78
N GLY A 83 8.86 16.12 3.06
CA GLY A 83 7.96 16.17 1.91
C GLY A 83 8.55 15.69 0.58
N ASN A 84 9.88 15.66 0.42
CA ASN A 84 10.50 15.29 -0.87
C ASN A 84 11.32 13.98 -0.79
N MET A 85 10.60 12.87 -0.64
CA MET A 85 11.17 11.54 -0.37
C MET A 85 11.96 10.94 -1.54
N LEU A 86 11.57 11.16 -2.81
CA LEU A 86 12.27 10.54 -3.97
C LEU A 86 13.68 11.11 -4.20
N PHE A 87 13.90 12.40 -3.91
CA PHE A 87 15.21 13.03 -4.05
C PHE A 87 16.15 12.71 -2.89
N THR A 88 15.60 12.39 -1.72
CA THR A 88 16.36 12.17 -0.48
C THR A 88 16.56 10.69 -0.18
N SER A 89 15.60 9.82 -0.55
CA SER A 89 15.65 8.39 -0.27
C SER A 89 16.50 7.63 -1.27
N ARG A 90 17.65 7.16 -0.80
CA ARG A 90 18.51 6.23 -1.56
C ARG A 90 17.77 4.94 -1.92
N THR A 91 16.88 4.47 -1.04
CA THR A 91 16.08 3.26 -1.25
C THR A 91 15.14 3.42 -2.43
N LEU A 92 14.33 4.48 -2.46
CA LEU A 92 13.38 4.71 -3.56
C LEU A 92 14.10 4.93 -4.90
N ARG A 93 15.24 5.61 -4.91
CA ARG A 93 16.05 5.77 -6.13
C ARG A 93 16.55 4.43 -6.67
N ARG A 94 17.01 3.53 -5.80
CA ARG A 94 17.44 2.18 -6.20
C ARG A 94 16.27 1.33 -6.69
N LEU A 95 15.11 1.44 -6.04
CA LEU A 95 13.88 0.77 -6.49
C LEU A 95 13.48 1.26 -7.88
N ARG A 96 13.43 2.58 -8.13
CA ARG A 96 13.16 3.16 -9.45
C ARG A 96 14.11 2.64 -10.53
N GLN A 97 15.42 2.62 -10.23
CA GLN A 97 16.41 2.08 -11.16
C GLN A 97 16.22 0.58 -11.40
N SER A 98 15.92 -0.19 -10.36
CA SER A 98 15.63 -1.62 -10.47
C SER A 98 14.40 -1.87 -11.34
N THR A 99 13.31 -1.11 -11.14
CA THR A 99 12.08 -1.18 -11.94
C THR A 99 12.37 -0.91 -13.41
N GLN A 100 13.10 0.15 -13.73
CA GLN A 100 13.51 0.47 -15.10
C GLN A 100 14.33 -0.66 -15.74
N ASN A 101 15.27 -1.24 -14.99
CA ASN A 101 16.07 -2.37 -15.48
C ASN A 101 15.24 -3.63 -15.70
N ALA A 102 14.18 -3.83 -14.90
CA ALA A 102 13.31 -4.99 -14.96
C ALA A 102 12.33 -4.93 -16.14
N GLN A 103 12.00 -3.74 -16.66
CA GLN A 103 11.03 -3.54 -17.75
C GLN A 103 11.27 -4.45 -18.96
N LYS A 104 12.54 -4.67 -19.34
CA LYS A 104 12.93 -5.53 -20.47
C LYS A 104 12.52 -7.00 -20.34
N TYR A 105 12.17 -7.46 -19.13
CA TYR A 105 11.77 -8.85 -18.87
C TYR A 105 10.26 -9.08 -18.98
N TYR A 106 9.47 -8.01 -19.04
CA TYR A 106 8.03 -8.08 -19.31
C TYR A 106 7.82 -8.18 -20.82
N LEU A 107 7.72 -9.41 -21.29
CA LEU A 107 7.50 -9.72 -22.71
C LEU A 107 6.04 -10.15 -22.89
N GLN A 108 5.33 -9.43 -23.76
CA GLN A 108 3.98 -9.77 -24.16
C GLN A 108 4.00 -10.74 -25.34
N ASP A 109 3.18 -11.78 -25.24
CA ASP A 109 2.88 -12.65 -26.37
C ASP A 109 2.07 -11.88 -27.43
N PRO A 110 2.55 -11.75 -28.69
CA PRO A 110 1.90 -10.94 -29.71
C PRO A 110 0.49 -11.41 -30.05
N LYS A 111 0.24 -12.72 -30.04
CA LYS A 111 -1.08 -13.28 -30.31
C LYS A 111 -2.07 -12.90 -29.21
N THR A 112 -1.66 -13.02 -27.95
CA THR A 112 -2.47 -12.59 -26.80
C THR A 112 -2.75 -11.08 -26.84
N LYS A 113 -1.78 -10.27 -27.29
CA LYS A 113 -1.99 -8.82 -27.47
C LYS A 113 -3.07 -8.54 -28.51
N GLU A 114 -2.97 -9.15 -29.69
CA GLU A 114 -3.96 -9.00 -30.78
C GLU A 114 -5.36 -9.41 -30.33
N GLU A 115 -5.50 -10.56 -29.64
CA GLU A 115 -6.78 -10.99 -29.08
C GLU A 115 -7.39 -9.99 -28.07
N VAL A 116 -6.58 -9.46 -27.15
CA VAL A 116 -7.01 -8.44 -26.17
C VAL A 116 -7.44 -7.14 -26.87
N GLU A 117 -6.79 -6.81 -27.99
CA GLU A 117 -7.13 -5.66 -28.81
C GLU A 117 -8.50 -5.83 -29.50
N ASP A 118 -8.69 -6.97 -30.17
CA ASP A 118 -9.91 -7.33 -30.89
C ASP A 118 -11.12 -7.44 -29.97
N LEU A 119 -10.93 -8.00 -28.77
CA LEU A 119 -11.99 -8.14 -27.76
C LEU A 119 -12.32 -6.82 -27.05
N GLY A 120 -11.54 -5.76 -27.27
CA GLY A 120 -11.78 -4.45 -26.66
C GLY A 120 -11.54 -4.42 -25.15
N PHE A 121 -10.61 -5.23 -24.62
CA PHE A 121 -10.32 -5.31 -23.19
C PHE A 121 -9.43 -4.13 -22.74
N SER A 122 -10.02 -2.94 -22.71
CA SER A 122 -9.34 -1.66 -22.45
C SER A 122 -8.49 -1.64 -21.17
N GLN A 123 -8.96 -2.23 -20.08
CA GLN A 123 -8.20 -2.29 -18.82
C GLN A 123 -6.89 -3.07 -18.95
N MET A 124 -6.91 -4.19 -19.69
CA MET A 124 -5.72 -5.00 -19.93
C MET A 124 -4.75 -4.27 -20.87
N ARG A 125 -5.30 -3.54 -21.85
CA ARG A 125 -4.52 -2.68 -22.74
C ARG A 125 -3.85 -1.54 -21.97
N TYR A 126 -4.55 -0.88 -21.05
CA TYR A 126 -3.99 0.14 -20.18
C TYR A 126 -2.79 -0.40 -19.39
N LEU A 127 -3.00 -1.49 -18.64
CA LEU A 127 -1.94 -2.10 -17.81
C LEU A 127 -0.72 -2.57 -18.62
N TYR A 128 -0.95 -3.02 -19.86
CA TYR A 128 0.15 -3.43 -20.73
C TYR A 128 0.85 -2.27 -21.43
N ASP A 129 0.12 -1.40 -22.13
CA ASP A 129 0.74 -0.35 -22.96
C ASP A 129 1.32 0.79 -22.11
N HIS A 130 0.74 1.08 -20.92
CA HIS A 130 1.19 2.16 -20.04
C HIS A 130 2.06 1.70 -18.86
N ASN A 131 1.82 0.50 -18.32
CA ASN A 131 2.57 -0.02 -17.17
C ASN A 131 3.48 -1.22 -17.50
N HIS A 132 3.48 -1.68 -18.75
CA HIS A 132 4.30 -2.79 -19.25
C HIS A 132 3.99 -4.16 -18.64
N PHE A 133 2.85 -4.34 -17.98
CA PHE A 133 2.48 -5.64 -17.42
C PHE A 133 1.86 -6.54 -18.50
N PRO A 134 2.39 -7.76 -18.73
CA PRO A 134 1.89 -8.62 -19.80
C PRO A 134 0.60 -9.36 -19.40
N VAL A 135 -0.26 -9.56 -20.37
CA VAL A 135 -1.49 -10.37 -20.28
C VAL A 135 -1.15 -11.83 -20.56
N TYR A 136 -1.75 -12.73 -19.77
CA TYR A 136 -1.52 -14.17 -19.87
C TYR A 136 -2.83 -14.98 -19.95
N LYS A 137 -2.79 -16.07 -20.72
CA LYS A 137 -3.89 -17.06 -20.86
C LYS A 137 -3.56 -18.45 -20.31
N ASN A 138 -2.30 -18.87 -20.44
CA ASN A 138 -1.81 -20.19 -20.03
C ASN A 138 -1.58 -20.27 -18.51
N ASN A 139 -2.67 -20.23 -17.73
CA ASN A 139 -2.61 -20.24 -16.28
C ASN A 139 -3.76 -21.01 -15.65
N GLN A 140 -3.47 -21.61 -14.50
CA GLN A 140 -4.48 -22.07 -13.56
C GLN A 140 -4.51 -21.12 -12.37
N VAL A 141 -5.67 -20.51 -12.12
CA VAL A 141 -5.90 -19.65 -10.96
C VAL A 141 -6.81 -20.36 -9.99
N THR A 142 -6.56 -20.20 -8.69
CA THR A 142 -7.43 -20.72 -7.63
C THR A 142 -7.60 -19.65 -6.57
N TYR A 143 -8.82 -19.14 -6.43
CA TYR A 143 -9.21 -18.21 -5.38
C TYR A 143 -9.60 -18.96 -4.11
N TYR A 144 -9.07 -18.51 -2.97
CA TYR A 144 -9.41 -18.99 -1.63
C TYR A 144 -10.12 -17.86 -0.89
N PRO A 145 -11.40 -18.02 -0.54
CA PRO A 145 -12.17 -16.96 0.11
C PRO A 145 -11.69 -16.68 1.53
N LEU A 146 -11.05 -17.63 2.20
CA LEU A 146 -10.55 -17.50 3.57
C LEU A 146 -9.07 -17.88 3.65
N GLY A 147 -8.35 -17.22 4.56
CA GLY A 147 -6.96 -17.60 4.87
C GLY A 147 -6.87 -19.02 5.42
N ASP A 148 -7.89 -19.49 6.15
CA ASP A 148 -8.04 -20.88 6.60
C ASP A 148 -7.98 -21.91 5.46
N GLU A 149 -8.42 -21.52 4.27
CA GLU A 149 -8.40 -22.36 3.06
C GLU A 149 -7.12 -22.14 2.26
N GLY A 150 -6.61 -20.91 2.22
CA GLY A 150 -5.40 -20.54 1.49
C GLY A 150 -4.10 -21.04 2.14
N PHE A 151 -4.02 -21.00 3.46
CA PHE A 151 -2.81 -21.37 4.22
C PHE A 151 -2.43 -22.86 4.05
N PRO A 152 -3.35 -23.83 4.14
CA PRO A 152 -3.03 -25.23 3.81
C PRO A 152 -2.46 -25.41 2.39
N ALA A 153 -3.00 -24.67 1.41
CA ALA A 153 -2.50 -24.72 0.04
C ALA A 153 -1.08 -24.12 -0.09
N ILE A 154 -0.78 -23.04 0.64
CA ILE A 154 0.58 -22.47 0.73
C ILE A 154 1.55 -23.51 1.31
N VAL A 155 1.17 -24.14 2.42
CA VAL A 155 1.98 -25.17 3.10
C VAL A 155 2.25 -26.36 2.17
N GLU A 156 1.23 -26.80 1.41
CA GLU A 156 1.37 -27.90 0.46
C GLU A 156 2.37 -27.57 -0.66
N GLU A 157 2.28 -26.38 -1.26
CA GLU A 157 3.19 -25.98 -2.33
C GLU A 157 4.61 -25.69 -1.81
N LEU A 158 4.76 -25.11 -0.62
CA LEU A 158 6.08 -24.93 0.01
C LEU A 158 6.80 -26.26 0.23
N LYS A 159 6.07 -27.31 0.61
CA LYS A 159 6.63 -28.67 0.75
C LYS A 159 7.10 -29.27 -0.58
N LYS A 160 6.60 -28.79 -1.73
CA LYS A 160 7.00 -29.26 -3.07
C LYS A 160 8.22 -28.53 -3.64
N ALA A 161 8.66 -27.42 -3.05
CA ALA A 161 9.74 -26.60 -3.58
C ALA A 161 11.07 -27.38 -3.77
N GLU A 162 11.75 -27.14 -4.89
CA GLU A 162 12.97 -27.85 -5.29
C GLU A 162 14.16 -26.94 -5.59
N LYS A 163 13.93 -25.71 -6.05
CA LYS A 163 14.96 -24.79 -6.54
C LYS A 163 15.04 -23.53 -5.70
N PHE A 164 13.93 -22.81 -5.56
CA PHE A 164 13.89 -21.57 -4.78
C PHE A 164 12.50 -21.24 -4.22
N ILE A 165 12.49 -20.48 -3.13
CA ILE A 165 11.30 -19.91 -2.49
C ILE A 165 11.57 -18.44 -2.21
N PHE A 166 10.74 -17.55 -2.76
CA PHE A 166 10.80 -16.11 -2.53
C PHE A 166 9.55 -15.65 -1.79
N ILE A 167 9.72 -14.87 -0.73
CA ILE A 167 8.68 -14.46 0.21
C ILE A 167 8.81 -12.96 0.43
N GLU A 168 7.77 -12.18 0.15
CA GLU A 168 7.68 -10.73 0.36
C GLU A 168 6.32 -10.42 1.00
N TYR A 169 6.33 -9.97 2.26
CA TYR A 169 5.10 -9.75 3.04
C TYR A 169 5.22 -8.51 3.94
N PHE A 170 4.11 -7.77 4.07
CA PHE A 170 4.04 -6.61 4.97
C PHE A 170 4.15 -6.99 6.45
N ILE A 171 3.39 -8.00 6.89
CA ILE A 171 3.40 -8.49 8.27
C ILE A 171 3.85 -9.94 8.31
N ILE A 172 4.81 -10.20 9.19
CA ILE A 172 5.19 -11.51 9.67
C ILE A 172 5.13 -11.44 11.19
N ASN A 173 4.42 -12.38 11.81
CA ASN A 173 4.33 -12.47 13.25
C ASN A 173 4.54 -13.92 13.70
N HIS A 174 5.20 -14.12 14.83
CA HIS A 174 5.35 -15.44 15.40
C HIS A 174 3.98 -16.03 15.77
N GLY A 175 3.85 -17.35 15.62
CA GLY A 175 2.57 -18.03 15.72
C GLY A 175 2.51 -19.26 14.82
N GLU A 176 1.36 -19.94 14.83
CA GLU A 176 1.12 -21.15 14.06
C GLU A 176 1.44 -20.99 12.56
N VAL A 177 1.06 -19.86 11.95
CA VAL A 177 1.28 -19.59 10.53
C VAL A 177 2.77 -19.50 10.19
N TRP A 178 3.47 -18.56 10.83
CA TRP A 178 4.87 -18.31 10.53
C TRP A 178 5.76 -19.47 10.95
N ASP A 179 5.53 -20.04 12.13
CA ASP A 179 6.39 -21.10 12.66
C ASP A 179 6.27 -22.38 11.82
N THR A 180 5.06 -22.69 11.32
CA THR A 180 4.85 -23.80 10.37
C THR A 180 5.62 -23.57 9.07
N ILE A 181 5.54 -22.36 8.50
CA ILE A 181 6.28 -21.99 7.28
C ILE A 181 7.77 -22.09 7.55
N LEU A 182 8.27 -21.49 8.63
CA LEU A 182 9.68 -21.46 8.99
C LEU A 182 10.28 -22.86 9.13
N GLU A 183 9.56 -23.81 9.73
CA GLU A 183 10.00 -25.21 9.82
C GLU A 183 10.12 -25.88 8.44
N ILE A 184 9.25 -25.54 7.49
CA ILE A 184 9.37 -26.01 6.10
C ILE A 184 10.59 -25.35 5.43
N LEU A 185 10.76 -24.04 5.59
CA LEU A 185 11.90 -23.31 5.02
C LEU A 185 13.23 -23.86 5.52
N LYS A 186 13.37 -24.13 6.82
CA LYS A 186 14.56 -24.77 7.41
C LYS A 186 14.88 -26.11 6.74
N LYS A 187 13.87 -26.94 6.48
CA LYS A 187 14.04 -28.23 5.78
C LYS A 187 14.44 -28.03 4.32
N LYS A 188 13.86 -27.03 3.65
CA LYS A 188 14.15 -26.70 2.25
C LYS A 188 15.54 -26.13 2.05
N VAL A 189 15.99 -25.24 2.93
CA VAL A 189 17.38 -24.76 2.94
C VAL A 189 18.36 -25.91 3.12
N LYS A 190 18.10 -26.83 4.07
CA LYS A 190 18.91 -28.05 4.24
C LYS A 190 18.93 -28.96 3.01
N ALA A 191 17.86 -28.94 2.21
CA ALA A 191 17.76 -29.67 0.94
C ALA A 191 18.39 -28.91 -0.25
N GLY A 192 19.00 -27.73 -0.02
CA GLY A 192 19.67 -26.94 -1.06
C GLY A 192 18.77 -25.95 -1.81
N VAL A 193 17.52 -25.76 -1.37
CA VAL A 193 16.60 -24.77 -1.96
C VAL A 193 17.03 -23.36 -1.54
N GLU A 194 17.14 -22.44 -2.50
CA GLU A 194 17.42 -21.03 -2.22
C GLU A 194 16.18 -20.36 -1.61
N VAL A 195 16.28 -19.85 -0.39
CA VAL A 195 15.17 -19.13 0.25
C VAL A 195 15.52 -17.66 0.43
N ARG A 196 14.65 -16.77 -0.05
CA ARG A 196 14.75 -15.32 0.10
C ARG A 196 13.51 -14.77 0.77
N LEU A 197 13.71 -14.01 1.83
CA LEU A 197 12.68 -13.39 2.65
C LEU A 197 12.84 -11.87 2.64
N MET A 198 11.76 -11.18 2.29
CA MET A 198 11.63 -9.74 2.41
C MET A 198 10.41 -9.42 3.28
N TYR A 199 10.56 -8.44 4.17
CA TYR A 199 9.43 -7.95 4.96
C TYR A 199 9.54 -6.46 5.24
N ASP A 200 8.41 -5.83 5.54
CA ASP A 200 8.35 -4.40 5.84
C ASP A 200 8.70 -4.11 7.31
N ASP A 201 9.65 -3.19 7.54
CA ASP A 201 10.10 -2.83 8.90
C ASP A 201 8.97 -2.32 9.80
N ILE A 202 8.17 -1.34 9.34
CA ILE A 202 7.07 -0.76 10.12
C ILE A 202 5.95 -1.77 10.31
N GLY A 203 5.62 -2.55 9.29
CA GLY A 203 4.62 -3.63 9.40
C GLY A 203 4.97 -4.64 10.50
N CYS A 204 6.27 -4.91 10.71
CA CYS A 204 6.75 -5.91 11.65
C CYS A 204 7.36 -5.36 12.95
N ILE A 205 7.42 -4.03 13.15
CA ILE A 205 8.23 -3.40 14.21
C ILE A 205 7.84 -3.82 15.63
N SER A 206 6.57 -4.14 15.86
CA SER A 206 6.06 -4.61 17.16
C SER A 206 5.94 -6.14 17.25
N MET A 207 6.24 -6.85 16.16
CA MET A 207 5.97 -8.29 16.01
C MET A 207 7.26 -9.12 15.95
N LEU A 208 8.34 -8.56 15.40
CA LEU A 208 9.61 -9.24 15.23
C LEU A 208 10.73 -8.59 16.04
N ASP A 209 11.63 -9.42 16.57
CA ASP A 209 12.83 -8.95 17.23
C ASP A 209 13.79 -8.28 16.23
N LYS A 210 14.53 -7.27 16.69
CA LYS A 210 15.57 -6.58 15.89
C LYS A 210 16.66 -7.51 15.33
N HIS A 211 16.78 -8.73 15.88
CA HIS A 211 17.74 -9.75 15.47
C HIS A 211 17.19 -10.73 14.43
N PHE A 212 15.89 -10.67 14.14
CA PHE A 212 15.21 -11.56 13.21
C PHE A 212 15.93 -11.70 11.85
N PRO A 213 16.40 -10.63 11.17
CA PRO A 213 17.15 -10.81 9.92
C PRO A 213 18.41 -11.66 10.09
N LYS A 214 19.14 -11.50 11.20
CA LYS A 214 20.36 -12.27 11.47
C LYS A 214 20.03 -13.72 11.81
N GLU A 215 18.93 -13.97 12.49
CA GLU A 215 18.45 -15.31 12.80
C GLU A 215 18.06 -16.07 11.52
N MET A 216 17.35 -15.41 10.60
CA MET A 216 17.02 -15.98 9.30
C MET A 216 18.28 -16.31 8.49
N GLU A 217 19.25 -15.39 8.44
CA GLU A 217 20.54 -15.62 7.76
C GLU A 217 21.32 -16.79 8.38
N ALA A 218 21.30 -16.93 9.71
CA ALA A 218 21.94 -18.05 10.40
C ALA A 218 21.29 -19.41 10.07
N LEU A 219 20.01 -19.40 9.68
CA LEU A 219 19.29 -20.57 9.17
C LEU A 219 19.52 -20.81 7.67
N GLY A 220 20.30 -19.96 6.99
CA GLY A 220 20.54 -19.99 5.55
C GLY A 220 19.41 -19.40 4.70
N ILE A 221 18.50 -18.65 5.33
CA ILE A 221 17.44 -17.88 4.65
C ILE A 221 17.96 -16.46 4.42
N LYS A 222 18.15 -16.08 3.15
CA LYS A 222 18.57 -14.71 2.83
C LYS A 222 17.47 -13.75 3.22
N CYS A 223 17.77 -12.68 3.94
CA CYS A 223 16.76 -11.79 4.51
C CYS A 223 17.02 -10.31 4.16
N VAL A 224 15.98 -9.60 3.73
CA VAL A 224 15.98 -8.15 3.48
C VAL A 224 14.85 -7.51 4.27
N VAL A 225 15.15 -6.40 4.93
CA VAL A 225 14.12 -5.57 5.57
C VAL A 225 13.87 -4.36 4.68
N PHE A 226 12.62 -4.19 4.28
CA PHE A 226 12.20 -3.09 3.42
C PHE A 226 12.12 -1.79 4.22
N ASN A 227 12.78 -0.76 3.67
CA ASN A 227 12.72 0.63 4.11
C ASN A 227 12.86 0.82 5.64
N HIS A 228 14.02 0.45 6.19
CA HIS A 228 14.31 0.54 7.62
C HIS A 228 13.99 1.91 8.23
N LEU A 229 13.25 1.91 9.35
CA LEU A 229 12.96 3.11 10.12
C LEU A 229 14.24 3.60 10.81
N ASN A 230 14.68 4.81 10.43
CA ASN A 230 15.80 5.47 11.09
C ASN A 230 15.27 6.57 12.02
N PRO A 231 15.42 6.44 13.36
CA PRO A 231 14.91 7.42 14.33
C PRO A 231 15.44 8.85 14.12
N LEU A 232 16.64 9.01 13.55
CA LEU A 232 17.24 10.31 13.25
C LEU A 232 16.76 10.92 11.92
N ALA A 233 16.22 10.09 11.02
CA ALA A 233 15.55 10.50 9.78
C ALA A 233 14.01 10.34 9.89
N GLY A 234 13.51 10.31 11.14
CA GLY A 234 12.35 9.54 11.61
C GLY A 234 10.94 9.92 11.17
N VAL A 235 10.73 10.65 10.07
CA VAL A 235 9.39 10.89 9.51
C VAL A 235 9.37 10.81 7.96
N ILE A 236 10.50 10.48 7.32
CA ILE A 236 10.72 10.60 5.85
C ILE A 236 10.34 9.33 5.07
N MET A 237 9.51 8.44 5.63
CA MET A 237 9.35 7.08 5.09
C MET A 237 7.90 6.59 5.08
N ASN A 238 7.02 7.33 4.39
CA ASN A 238 5.62 6.91 4.24
C ASN A 238 5.46 5.72 3.28
N ASN A 239 6.38 5.55 2.32
CA ASN A 239 6.31 4.46 1.34
C ASN A 239 6.70 3.13 1.99
N ARG A 240 5.70 2.25 2.16
CA ARG A 240 5.87 0.91 2.74
C ARG A 240 5.62 -0.16 1.70
N ASP A 241 6.19 -1.33 1.93
CA ASP A 241 5.96 -2.49 1.08
C ASP A 241 4.77 -3.29 1.59
N HIS A 242 3.60 -3.03 1.00
CA HIS A 242 2.36 -3.67 1.41
C HIS A 242 2.04 -4.92 0.57
N ARG A 243 2.92 -5.28 -0.37
CA ARG A 243 2.80 -6.49 -1.20
C ARG A 243 2.89 -7.77 -0.37
N LYS A 244 2.22 -8.79 -0.90
CA LYS A 244 2.14 -10.14 -0.33
C LYS A 244 2.35 -11.09 -1.50
N ILE A 245 3.59 -11.55 -1.64
CA ILE A 245 4.05 -12.34 -2.77
C ILE A 245 4.82 -13.54 -2.22
N LEU A 246 4.37 -14.73 -2.58
CA LEU A 246 5.12 -15.96 -2.40
C LEU A 246 5.33 -16.60 -3.76
N VAL A 247 6.58 -16.80 -4.19
CA VAL A 247 6.93 -17.50 -5.43
C VAL A 247 7.71 -18.76 -5.09
N ILE A 248 7.31 -19.87 -5.69
CA ILE A 248 7.94 -21.19 -5.51
C ILE A 248 8.39 -21.72 -6.87
N ASP A 249 9.71 -21.89 -7.02
CA ASP A 249 10.39 -22.42 -8.20
C ASP A 249 10.06 -21.73 -9.53
N GLY A 250 9.46 -20.54 -9.50
CA GLY A 250 8.92 -19.87 -10.70
C GLY A 250 7.70 -20.60 -11.29
N LYS A 251 7.18 -21.62 -10.62
CA LYS A 251 6.05 -22.47 -11.06
C LYS A 251 4.73 -22.09 -10.41
N VAL A 252 4.79 -21.58 -9.17
CA VAL A 252 3.62 -21.21 -8.37
C VAL A 252 3.83 -19.84 -7.75
N ALA A 253 2.81 -19.00 -7.79
CA ALA A 253 2.74 -17.77 -7.01
C ALA A 253 1.50 -17.73 -6.13
N PHE A 254 1.60 -17.08 -4.97
CA PHE A 254 0.47 -16.67 -4.15
C PHE A 254 0.51 -15.16 -3.93
N THR A 255 -0.66 -14.56 -3.92
CA THR A 255 -0.90 -13.17 -3.47
C THR A 255 -2.30 -13.08 -2.83
N GLY A 256 -2.79 -11.86 -2.57
CA GLY A 256 -4.05 -11.58 -1.88
C GLY A 256 -3.84 -10.74 -0.63
N GLY A 257 -4.87 -10.59 0.21
CA GLY A 257 -4.78 -9.75 1.40
C GLY A 257 -4.04 -10.39 2.58
N MET A 258 -3.90 -11.72 2.59
CA MET A 258 -3.41 -12.49 3.73
C MET A 258 -1.95 -12.23 4.09
N ASN A 259 -1.65 -11.84 5.34
CA ASN A 259 -0.28 -11.80 5.88
C ASN A 259 0.13 -13.12 6.56
N LEU A 260 1.39 -13.22 6.98
CA LEU A 260 1.92 -14.38 7.69
C LEU A 260 1.76 -14.22 9.21
N ALA A 261 0.51 -14.25 9.68
CA ALA A 261 0.15 -14.13 11.09
C ALA A 261 -1.16 -14.87 11.41
N ASP A 262 -1.34 -15.29 12.67
CA ASP A 262 -2.39 -16.22 13.10
C ASP A 262 -3.82 -15.68 12.99
N GLU A 263 -4.01 -14.36 13.04
CA GLU A 263 -5.33 -13.75 12.84
C GLU A 263 -5.89 -14.05 11.45
N TYR A 264 -5.02 -14.22 10.44
CA TYR A 264 -5.43 -14.46 9.06
C TYR A 264 -5.97 -15.87 8.81
N ILE A 265 -5.70 -16.80 9.73
CA ILE A 265 -6.27 -18.14 9.76
C ILE A 265 -7.17 -18.33 11.00
N ASN A 266 -7.72 -17.23 11.52
CA ASN A 266 -8.69 -17.23 12.61
C ASN A 266 -8.28 -18.01 13.89
N VAL A 267 -7.00 -18.35 14.07
CA VAL A 267 -6.48 -19.03 15.28
C VAL A 267 -6.51 -18.05 16.46
N HIS A 268 -6.08 -16.82 16.20
CA HIS A 268 -6.11 -15.72 17.15
C HIS A 268 -6.69 -14.48 16.51
N SER A 269 -8.02 -14.32 16.52
CA SER A 269 -8.66 -13.18 15.89
C SER A 269 -9.34 -12.25 16.92
N PRO A 270 -8.63 -11.24 17.44
CA PRO A 270 -9.15 -10.31 18.45
C PRO A 270 -10.30 -9.43 17.94
N TYR A 271 -10.51 -9.36 16.62
CA TYR A 271 -11.50 -8.49 15.96
C TYR A 271 -12.66 -9.28 15.35
N GLY A 272 -13.01 -10.43 15.96
CA GLY A 272 -14.02 -11.35 15.42
C GLY A 272 -13.47 -12.17 14.26
N HIS A 273 -14.32 -12.73 13.42
CA HIS A 273 -13.85 -13.49 12.26
C HIS A 273 -13.08 -12.59 11.27
N TRP A 274 -11.82 -12.94 10.99
CA TRP A 274 -10.95 -12.25 10.05
C TRP A 274 -11.23 -12.74 8.63
N LYS A 275 -11.91 -11.90 7.86
CA LYS A 275 -12.35 -12.21 6.50
C LYS A 275 -11.33 -11.66 5.51
N ASP A 276 -10.43 -12.54 5.07
CA ASP A 276 -9.40 -12.22 4.08
C ASP A 276 -9.18 -13.38 3.12
N ASN A 277 -8.59 -13.11 1.96
CA ASN A 277 -8.43 -14.07 0.89
C ASN A 277 -6.96 -14.28 0.50
N ALA A 278 -6.76 -15.37 -0.24
CA ALA A 278 -5.53 -15.65 -0.97
C ALA A 278 -5.90 -16.09 -2.39
N ILE A 279 -4.97 -15.90 -3.32
CA ILE A 279 -5.10 -16.37 -4.69
C ILE A 279 -3.81 -17.06 -5.12
N ARG A 280 -3.95 -18.27 -5.65
CA ARG A 280 -2.83 -19.06 -6.19
C ARG A 280 -2.84 -19.00 -7.70
N ILE A 281 -1.67 -18.82 -8.28
CA ILE A 281 -1.43 -18.81 -9.71
C ILE A 281 -0.41 -19.90 -10.03
N LYS A 282 -0.71 -20.72 -11.04
CA LYS A 282 0.24 -21.62 -11.70
C LYS A 282 0.25 -21.32 -13.20
N GLY A 283 1.41 -21.36 -13.83
CA GLY A 283 1.56 -21.06 -15.26
C GLY A 283 2.38 -19.80 -15.53
N SER A 284 2.26 -19.28 -16.75
CA SER A 284 3.18 -18.25 -17.28
C SER A 284 3.15 -16.94 -16.49
N ALA A 285 2.03 -16.60 -15.85
CA ALA A 285 1.87 -15.37 -15.07
C ALA A 285 2.69 -15.35 -13.77
N VAL A 286 3.16 -16.51 -13.28
CA VAL A 286 4.09 -16.57 -12.13
C VAL A 286 5.37 -15.79 -12.42
N TRP A 287 5.74 -15.64 -13.70
CA TRP A 287 6.87 -14.83 -14.10
C TRP A 287 6.75 -13.36 -13.66
N SER A 288 5.56 -12.76 -13.76
CA SER A 288 5.37 -11.37 -13.32
C SER A 288 5.57 -11.22 -11.81
N PHE A 289 5.01 -12.11 -10.99
CA PHE A 289 5.27 -12.10 -9.53
C PHE A 289 6.74 -12.35 -9.19
N THR A 290 7.42 -13.19 -9.96
CA THR A 290 8.87 -13.39 -9.83
C THR A 290 9.62 -12.10 -10.12
N LEU A 291 9.23 -11.37 -11.17
CA LEU A 291 9.81 -10.06 -11.50
C LEU A 291 9.52 -9.00 -10.44
N PHE A 292 8.32 -8.95 -9.86
CA PHE A 292 7.97 -8.04 -8.78
C PHE A 292 8.93 -8.22 -7.59
N PHE A 293 9.09 -9.47 -7.14
CA PHE A 293 10.00 -9.81 -6.05
C PHE A 293 11.46 -9.46 -6.38
N LEU A 294 11.96 -9.89 -7.54
CA LEU A 294 13.35 -9.69 -7.93
C LEU A 294 13.69 -8.20 -8.11
N THR A 295 12.72 -7.40 -8.57
CA THR A 295 12.86 -5.95 -8.70
C THR A 295 13.06 -5.31 -7.34
N SER A 296 12.23 -5.66 -6.35
CA SER A 296 12.42 -5.21 -4.96
C SER A 296 13.77 -5.69 -4.42
N TRP A 297 14.04 -6.99 -4.54
CA TRP A 297 15.22 -7.65 -3.97
C TRP A 297 16.53 -7.02 -4.44
N ASN A 298 16.64 -6.78 -5.75
CA ASN A 298 17.86 -6.23 -6.33
C ASN A 298 18.08 -4.74 -6.02
N ALA A 299 17.05 -4.01 -5.60
CA ALA A 299 17.25 -2.66 -5.05
C ALA A 299 18.04 -2.66 -3.73
N PHE A 300 18.03 -3.77 -2.99
CA PHE A 300 18.73 -3.91 -1.70
C PHE A 300 20.01 -4.74 -1.81
N ARG A 301 20.00 -5.90 -2.50
CA ARG A 301 21.16 -6.81 -2.59
C ARG A 301 21.91 -6.81 -3.91
N ALA A 302 21.32 -6.26 -4.98
CA ALA A 302 21.92 -6.18 -6.33
C ALA A 302 22.73 -7.43 -6.73
N GLU A 303 22.17 -8.62 -6.51
CA GLU A 303 22.87 -9.91 -6.65
C GLU A 303 22.51 -10.67 -7.93
N ASP A 304 21.46 -10.27 -8.66
CA ASP A 304 21.00 -10.94 -9.87
C ASP A 304 21.18 -10.04 -11.10
N GLY A 305 22.26 -10.27 -11.86
CA GLY A 305 22.51 -9.55 -13.12
C GLY A 305 21.60 -9.97 -14.27
N ASP A 306 21.04 -11.19 -14.21
CA ASP A 306 20.03 -11.67 -15.15
C ASP A 306 18.91 -12.43 -14.42
N PHE A 307 17.67 -11.97 -14.60
CA PHE A 307 16.49 -12.55 -13.96
C PHE A 307 16.04 -13.83 -14.67
N THR A 308 16.40 -14.05 -15.95
CA THR A 308 15.91 -15.22 -16.71
C THR A 308 16.31 -16.56 -16.10
N LYS A 309 17.33 -16.59 -15.24
CA LYS A 309 17.72 -17.78 -14.46
C LYS A 309 16.61 -18.33 -13.55
N PHE A 310 15.62 -17.49 -13.19
CA PHE A 310 14.45 -17.87 -12.40
C PHE A 310 13.21 -18.16 -13.25
N LYS A 311 13.29 -17.93 -14.56
CA LYS A 311 12.20 -18.23 -15.48
C LYS A 311 12.16 -19.73 -15.73
N VAL A 312 10.96 -20.29 -15.74
CA VAL A 312 10.72 -21.70 -16.07
C VAL A 312 10.01 -21.80 -17.40
N ASP A 313 10.21 -22.93 -18.07
CA ASP A 313 9.44 -23.26 -19.27
C ASP A 313 7.96 -23.41 -18.90
N PRO A 314 7.05 -22.84 -19.70
CA PRO A 314 5.63 -22.89 -19.41
C PRO A 314 5.12 -24.33 -19.49
N VAL A 315 4.47 -24.77 -18.42
CA VAL A 315 3.61 -25.96 -18.46
C VAL A 315 2.29 -25.57 -19.12
N THR A 316 1.77 -26.39 -20.02
CA THR A 316 0.46 -26.15 -20.63
C THR A 316 -0.65 -26.38 -19.62
N TYR A 317 -1.49 -25.36 -19.43
CA TYR A 317 -2.74 -25.41 -18.70
C TYR A 317 -3.89 -25.19 -19.67
N GLU A 318 -5.10 -25.55 -19.26
CA GLU A 318 -6.30 -25.15 -19.98
C GLU A 318 -6.43 -23.62 -19.91
N GLU A 319 -6.60 -22.97 -21.07
CA GLU A 319 -6.76 -21.52 -21.14
C GLU A 319 -8.12 -21.12 -20.57
N GLU A 320 -8.14 -20.55 -19.36
CA GLU A 320 -9.35 -20.11 -18.68
C GLU A 320 -9.35 -18.58 -18.54
N GLY A 321 -9.80 -17.89 -19.59
CA GLY A 321 -9.85 -16.43 -19.63
C GLY A 321 -8.47 -15.78 -19.70
N TYR A 322 -8.38 -14.56 -19.18
CA TYR A 322 -7.21 -13.70 -19.25
C TYR A 322 -6.86 -13.17 -17.86
N ILE A 323 -5.57 -13.14 -17.53
CA ILE A 323 -5.10 -12.53 -16.28
C ILE A 323 -3.91 -11.62 -16.53
N ILE A 324 -3.80 -10.57 -15.71
CA ILE A 324 -2.68 -9.64 -15.70
C ILE A 324 -2.32 -9.32 -14.25
N PRO A 325 -1.21 -9.90 -13.73
CA PRO A 325 -0.59 -9.42 -12.51
C PRO A 325 -0.10 -7.99 -12.71
N TYR A 326 -0.37 -7.10 -11.76
CA TYR A 326 0.07 -5.71 -11.80
C TYR A 326 0.62 -5.29 -10.44
N CYS A 327 1.44 -4.25 -10.45
CA CYS A 327 1.94 -3.60 -9.26
C CYS A 327 1.62 -2.10 -9.32
N ASP A 328 1.45 -1.53 -8.14
CA ASP A 328 1.48 -0.09 -7.94
C ASP A 328 2.72 0.26 -7.14
N ALA A 329 3.40 1.33 -7.53
CA ALA A 329 4.61 1.78 -6.87
C ALA A 329 4.69 3.31 -6.97
N PRO A 330 5.00 4.01 -5.86
CA PRO A 330 5.10 5.48 -5.81
C PRO A 330 6.42 5.99 -6.44
N LEU A 331 6.72 5.54 -7.67
CA LEU A 331 8.00 5.70 -8.36
C LEU A 331 7.88 6.30 -9.77
N ASP A 332 6.73 6.13 -10.41
CA ASP A 332 6.36 6.70 -11.71
C ASP A 332 5.14 7.61 -11.54
N ASP A 333 4.66 8.24 -12.61
CA ASP A 333 3.60 9.28 -12.57
C ASP A 333 2.17 8.72 -12.71
N GLU A 334 1.97 7.42 -12.45
CA GLU A 334 0.67 6.73 -12.57
C GLU A 334 0.26 6.14 -11.21
N ASP A 335 -0.99 6.32 -10.80
CA ASP A 335 -1.55 5.72 -9.58
C ASP A 335 -2.34 4.45 -9.97
N VAL A 336 -1.60 3.41 -10.38
CA VAL A 336 -2.12 2.23 -11.10
C VAL A 336 -3.27 1.55 -10.36
N GLY A 337 -3.18 1.43 -9.03
CA GLY A 337 -4.21 0.84 -8.20
C GLY A 337 -5.52 1.62 -8.22
N ALA A 338 -5.44 2.95 -8.14
CA ALA A 338 -6.59 3.84 -8.24
C ALA A 338 -7.23 3.75 -9.63
N ASP A 339 -6.42 3.78 -10.69
CA ASP A 339 -6.88 3.70 -12.06
C ASP A 339 -7.56 2.37 -12.39
N VAL A 340 -7.05 1.24 -11.88
CA VAL A 340 -7.72 -0.06 -12.02
C VAL A 340 -9.11 -0.02 -11.41
N TYR A 341 -9.26 0.51 -10.20
CA TYR A 341 -10.55 0.60 -9.52
C TYR A 341 -11.51 1.56 -10.21
N MET A 342 -11.05 2.74 -10.61
CA MET A 342 -11.85 3.72 -11.33
C MET A 342 -12.30 3.17 -12.70
N ASN A 343 -11.42 2.48 -13.42
CA ASN A 343 -11.77 1.88 -14.71
C ASN A 343 -12.81 0.77 -14.57
N ILE A 344 -12.74 -0.08 -13.53
CA ILE A 344 -13.79 -1.06 -13.23
C ILE A 344 -15.12 -0.34 -13.00
N LEU A 345 -15.13 0.68 -12.12
CA LEU A 345 -16.33 1.46 -11.80
C LEU A 345 -16.90 2.17 -13.03
N ASN A 346 -16.06 2.71 -13.90
CA ASN A 346 -16.49 3.48 -15.08
C ASN A 346 -16.97 2.59 -16.23
N GLN A 347 -16.52 1.33 -16.29
CA GLN A 347 -16.91 0.38 -17.33
C GLN A 347 -18.06 -0.55 -16.93
N ALA A 348 -18.33 -0.68 -15.63
CA ALA A 348 -19.39 -1.53 -15.11
C ALA A 348 -20.78 -1.18 -15.66
N LYS A 349 -21.56 -2.22 -15.93
CA LYS A 349 -22.91 -2.17 -16.51
C LYS A 349 -23.99 -2.64 -15.54
N ASP A 350 -23.74 -3.72 -14.81
CA ASP A 350 -24.75 -4.39 -13.99
C ASP A 350 -24.47 -4.22 -12.50
N TYR A 351 -23.26 -4.56 -12.04
CA TYR A 351 -22.90 -4.46 -10.64
C TYR A 351 -21.40 -4.26 -10.41
N VAL A 352 -21.06 -3.70 -9.25
CA VAL A 352 -19.70 -3.74 -8.68
C VAL A 352 -19.79 -4.06 -7.20
N TYR A 353 -19.20 -5.18 -6.79
CA TYR A 353 -19.08 -5.54 -5.38
C TYR A 353 -17.65 -5.38 -4.92
N ILE A 354 -17.49 -4.76 -3.75
CA ILE A 354 -16.20 -4.33 -3.23
C ILE A 354 -16.03 -4.82 -1.80
N MET A 355 -14.87 -5.40 -1.48
CA MET A 355 -14.41 -5.58 -0.11
C MET A 355 -13.17 -4.72 0.11
N THR A 356 -13.14 -3.98 1.22
CA THR A 356 -11.96 -3.21 1.65
C THR A 356 -11.96 -3.06 3.18
N PRO A 357 -10.80 -3.15 3.86
CA PRO A 357 -10.73 -2.89 5.31
C PRO A 357 -10.91 -1.42 5.66
N TYR A 358 -10.48 -0.53 4.77
CA TYR A 358 -10.44 0.90 5.00
C TYR A 358 -11.08 1.61 3.81
N LEU A 359 -11.85 2.65 4.10
CA LEU A 359 -12.51 3.49 3.09
C LEU A 359 -12.09 4.94 3.36
N ILE A 360 -10.94 5.32 2.83
CA ILE A 360 -10.33 6.63 3.00
C ILE A 360 -9.94 7.15 1.62
N ILE A 361 -10.96 7.47 0.85
CA ILE A 361 -10.86 7.73 -0.58
C ILE A 361 -10.90 9.22 -0.90
N ASP A 362 -10.36 9.55 -2.07
CA ASP A 362 -10.35 10.91 -2.61
C ASP A 362 -11.64 11.26 -3.37
N GLU A 363 -11.71 12.49 -3.86
CA GLU A 363 -12.87 12.98 -4.61
C GLU A 363 -13.08 12.22 -5.94
N GLU A 364 -12.01 11.77 -6.59
CA GLU A 364 -12.08 11.08 -7.88
C GLU A 364 -12.68 9.68 -7.75
N MET A 365 -12.28 8.94 -6.72
CA MET A 365 -12.85 7.64 -6.38
C MET A 365 -14.31 7.76 -5.92
N ILE A 366 -14.64 8.75 -5.07
CA ILE A 366 -16.04 9.05 -4.70
C ILE A 366 -16.87 9.32 -5.94
N ARG A 367 -16.36 10.16 -6.85
CA ARG A 367 -17.06 10.51 -8.08
C ARG A 367 -17.27 9.30 -8.97
N SER A 368 -16.27 8.43 -9.12
CA SER A 368 -16.37 7.19 -9.90
C SER A 368 -17.45 6.25 -9.33
N LEU A 369 -17.48 6.05 -8.02
CA LEU A 369 -18.51 5.27 -7.33
C LEU A 369 -19.92 5.86 -7.55
N VAL A 370 -20.06 7.17 -7.34
CA VAL A 370 -21.34 7.88 -7.49
C VAL A 370 -21.84 7.85 -8.93
N LEU A 371 -20.95 8.05 -9.91
CA LEU A 371 -21.33 7.98 -11.32
C LEU A 371 -21.74 6.57 -11.73
N ALA A 372 -21.06 5.52 -11.24
CA ALA A 372 -21.49 4.14 -11.48
C ALA A 372 -22.91 3.90 -10.95
N ALA A 373 -23.17 4.25 -9.69
CA ALA A 373 -24.49 4.12 -9.09
C ALA A 373 -25.57 4.92 -9.85
N LYS A 374 -25.27 6.16 -10.25
CA LYS A 374 -26.19 7.02 -11.02
C LYS A 374 -26.46 6.50 -12.44
N ARG A 375 -25.55 5.72 -13.03
CA ARG A 375 -25.80 5.01 -14.31
C ARG A 375 -26.72 3.79 -14.13
N GLY A 376 -27.05 3.41 -12.90
CA GLY A 376 -27.91 2.26 -12.59
C GLY A 376 -27.14 0.99 -12.21
N VAL A 377 -25.81 1.06 -12.06
CA VAL A 377 -24.99 -0.07 -11.60
C VAL A 377 -25.25 -0.34 -10.12
N ASP A 378 -25.42 -1.60 -9.74
CA ASP A 378 -25.57 -2.00 -8.33
C ASP A 378 -24.21 -2.01 -7.63
N VAL A 379 -23.86 -0.90 -6.98
CA VAL A 379 -22.61 -0.73 -6.25
C VAL A 379 -22.80 -1.12 -4.78
N ARG A 380 -22.03 -2.11 -4.32
CA ARG A 380 -22.07 -2.59 -2.92
C ARG A 380 -20.67 -2.64 -2.33
N LEU A 381 -20.47 -2.01 -1.17
CA LEU A 381 -19.21 -2.03 -0.42
C LEU A 381 -19.40 -2.84 0.86
N ILE A 382 -18.43 -3.70 1.16
CA ILE A 382 -18.32 -4.42 2.42
C ILE A 382 -17.09 -3.90 3.16
N VAL A 383 -17.32 -3.39 4.37
CA VAL A 383 -16.31 -2.86 5.28
C VAL A 383 -16.36 -3.59 6.62
N PRO A 384 -15.34 -3.48 7.49
CA PRO A 384 -15.36 -4.12 8.80
C PRO A 384 -16.59 -3.76 9.64
N GLY A 385 -17.11 -4.73 10.42
CA GLY A 385 -18.09 -4.47 11.47
C GLY A 385 -17.45 -4.30 12.85
N ILE A 386 -16.32 -4.97 13.09
CA ILE A 386 -15.49 -4.81 14.29
C ILE A 386 -14.14 -4.24 13.87
N PRO A 387 -13.79 -2.99 14.22
CA PRO A 387 -12.57 -2.36 13.74
C PRO A 387 -11.32 -2.77 14.51
N ASP A 388 -10.21 -2.93 13.80
CA ASP A 388 -8.87 -3.06 14.38
C ASP A 388 -8.37 -1.73 14.97
N LYS A 389 -8.70 -0.62 14.29
CA LYS A 389 -8.31 0.75 14.64
C LYS A 389 -9.53 1.67 14.64
N LYS A 390 -9.95 2.09 15.83
CA LYS A 390 -11.16 2.93 16.01
C LYS A 390 -11.10 4.28 15.28
N ILE A 391 -9.93 4.93 15.27
CA ILE A 391 -9.77 6.23 14.58
C ILE A 391 -9.94 6.06 13.07
N VAL A 392 -9.25 5.07 12.50
CA VAL A 392 -9.35 4.73 11.07
C VAL A 392 -10.78 4.34 10.70
N TYR A 393 -11.46 3.59 11.57
CA TYR A 393 -12.87 3.26 11.37
C TYR A 393 -13.80 4.46 11.40
N THR A 394 -13.52 5.44 12.27
CA THR A 394 -14.27 6.71 12.29
C THR A 394 -14.10 7.47 10.96
N VAL A 395 -12.90 7.44 10.38
CA VAL A 395 -12.67 8.00 9.04
C VAL A 395 -13.46 7.25 7.98
N THR A 396 -13.43 5.92 7.98
CA THR A 396 -14.27 5.08 7.10
C THR A 396 -15.75 5.46 7.18
N GLN A 397 -16.30 5.65 8.39
CA GLN A 397 -17.69 6.02 8.60
C GLN A 397 -18.03 7.41 8.04
N SER A 398 -17.08 8.35 8.03
CA SER A 398 -17.29 9.70 7.49
C SER A 398 -17.64 9.74 6.00
N TYR A 399 -17.36 8.66 5.26
CA TYR A 399 -17.74 8.51 3.85
C TYR A 399 -19.10 7.84 3.65
N PHE A 400 -19.72 7.27 4.70
CA PHE A 400 -20.95 6.49 4.53
C PHE A 400 -22.09 7.35 4.02
N LYS A 401 -22.28 8.53 4.63
CA LYS A 401 -23.37 9.44 4.27
C LYS A 401 -23.35 9.82 2.79
N ILE A 402 -22.22 10.32 2.29
CA ILE A 402 -22.12 10.79 0.90
C ILE A 402 -22.36 9.66 -0.11
N LEU A 403 -21.95 8.44 0.21
CA LEU A 403 -22.14 7.28 -0.68
C LEU A 403 -23.57 6.76 -0.63
N ILE A 404 -24.16 6.60 0.56
CA ILE A 404 -25.54 6.12 0.73
C ILE A 404 -26.55 7.11 0.14
N ASP A 405 -26.35 8.42 0.35
CA ASP A 405 -27.17 9.48 -0.26
C ASP A 405 -27.16 9.41 -1.81
N ASN A 406 -26.15 8.76 -2.41
CA ASN A 406 -26.03 8.54 -3.86
C ASN A 406 -26.29 7.07 -4.27
N HIS A 407 -27.13 6.36 -3.50
CA HIS A 407 -27.63 5.01 -3.81
C HIS A 407 -26.59 3.88 -3.80
N ILE A 408 -25.43 4.11 -3.19
CA ILE A 408 -24.42 3.07 -2.98
C ILE A 408 -24.76 2.33 -1.68
N LYS A 409 -24.75 0.99 -1.72
CA LYS A 409 -25.08 0.16 -0.55
C LYS A 409 -23.81 -0.15 0.23
N ILE A 410 -23.79 0.19 1.52
CA ILE A 410 -22.66 -0.12 2.40
C ILE A 410 -23.09 -1.19 3.40
N TYR A 411 -22.26 -2.20 3.55
CA TYR A 411 -22.46 -3.33 4.45
C TYR A 411 -21.32 -3.41 5.45
N THR A 412 -21.65 -3.46 6.74
CA THR A 412 -20.68 -3.74 7.81
C THR A 412 -20.69 -5.22 8.14
N TYR A 413 -19.55 -5.89 8.01
CA TYR A 413 -19.42 -7.34 8.22
C TYR A 413 -19.55 -7.69 9.70
N THR A 414 -20.72 -8.21 10.11
CA THR A 414 -21.03 -8.41 11.54
C THR A 414 -20.20 -9.47 12.25
N PRO A 415 -19.68 -10.54 11.59
CA PRO A 415 -18.86 -11.53 12.27
C PRO A 415 -17.49 -10.99 12.72
N GLY A 416 -16.98 -9.90 12.13
CA GLY A 416 -15.66 -9.38 12.50
C GLY A 416 -15.09 -8.34 11.55
N PHE A 417 -13.86 -8.58 11.11
CA PHE A 417 -13.07 -7.65 10.32
C PHE A 417 -12.90 -8.16 8.89
N VAL A 418 -13.23 -7.34 7.89
CA VAL A 418 -12.96 -7.63 6.48
C VAL A 418 -11.61 -7.04 6.12
N HIS A 419 -10.62 -7.87 5.85
CA HIS A 419 -9.32 -7.46 5.34
C HIS A 419 -9.15 -7.77 3.85
N ALA A 420 -10.08 -8.47 3.21
CA ALA A 420 -10.07 -8.67 1.76
C ALA A 420 -10.03 -7.33 0.99
N LYS A 421 -9.25 -7.30 -0.11
CA LYS A 421 -9.20 -6.19 -1.08
C LYS A 421 -9.59 -6.69 -2.46
N VAL A 422 -10.85 -6.51 -2.78
CA VAL A 422 -11.48 -7.18 -3.92
C VAL A 422 -12.45 -6.26 -4.61
N PHE A 423 -12.42 -6.25 -5.94
CA PHE A 423 -13.52 -5.78 -6.78
C PHE A 423 -13.97 -6.92 -7.67
N VAL A 424 -15.29 -7.04 -7.88
CA VAL A 424 -15.87 -7.94 -8.87
C VAL A 424 -17.03 -7.25 -9.57
N SER A 425 -17.09 -7.38 -10.88
CA SER A 425 -18.03 -6.67 -11.74
C SER A 425 -18.54 -7.54 -12.89
N ASP A 426 -19.83 -7.42 -13.15
CA ASP A 426 -20.54 -7.91 -14.34
C ASP A 426 -20.24 -9.37 -14.74
N ASP A 427 -19.97 -10.27 -13.78
CA ASP A 427 -19.62 -11.69 -14.00
C ASP A 427 -18.32 -11.95 -14.80
N HIS A 428 -17.69 -10.89 -15.32
CA HIS A 428 -16.56 -10.98 -16.23
C HIS A 428 -15.25 -10.49 -15.62
N ILE A 429 -15.29 -9.57 -14.66
CA ILE A 429 -14.10 -8.91 -14.13
C ILE A 429 -13.99 -9.14 -12.63
N ALA A 430 -12.78 -9.48 -12.17
CA ALA A 430 -12.43 -9.36 -10.77
C ALA A 430 -10.97 -8.94 -10.59
N THR A 431 -10.68 -8.22 -9.51
CA THR A 431 -9.31 -8.05 -9.04
C THR A 431 -9.18 -8.41 -7.57
N VAL A 432 -8.09 -9.09 -7.25
CA VAL A 432 -7.75 -9.56 -5.90
C VAL A 432 -6.30 -9.20 -5.65
N GLY A 433 -5.98 -8.58 -4.52
CA GLY A 433 -4.63 -8.11 -4.25
C GLY A 433 -4.43 -7.55 -2.86
N THR A 434 -3.50 -6.62 -2.74
CA THR A 434 -3.09 -6.00 -1.48
C THR A 434 -3.60 -4.57 -1.28
N ILE A 435 -4.08 -3.93 -2.35
CA ILE A 435 -4.43 -2.51 -2.43
C ILE A 435 -5.72 -2.21 -1.65
N ASN A 436 -5.64 -1.45 -0.56
CA ASN A 436 -6.83 -0.95 0.12
C ASN A 436 -7.44 0.25 -0.62
N MET A 437 -8.71 0.57 -0.31
CA MET A 437 -9.30 1.86 -0.69
C MET A 437 -8.93 2.96 0.31
N ASP A 438 -7.64 3.23 0.47
CA ASP A 438 -7.12 4.34 1.27
C ASP A 438 -5.97 5.08 0.54
N TYR A 439 -5.73 6.35 0.90
CA TYR A 439 -4.66 7.16 0.30
C TYR A 439 -3.28 6.48 0.36
N ARG A 440 -2.99 5.67 1.39
CA ARG A 440 -1.69 5.03 1.51
C ARG A 440 -1.52 3.97 0.44
N SER A 441 -2.49 3.07 0.30
CA SER A 441 -2.46 2.03 -0.71
C SER A 441 -2.55 2.59 -2.13
N LEU A 442 -3.36 3.64 -2.34
CA LEU A 442 -3.63 4.18 -3.68
C LEU A 442 -2.55 5.14 -4.20
N VAL A 443 -1.70 5.70 -3.32
CA VAL A 443 -0.73 6.75 -3.71
C VAL A 443 0.68 6.54 -3.13
N HIS A 444 0.82 5.82 -2.01
CA HIS A 444 2.07 5.82 -1.24
C HIS A 444 2.73 4.46 -1.10
N HIS A 445 2.01 3.36 -1.13
CA HIS A 445 2.55 2.03 -0.84
C HIS A 445 2.94 1.31 -2.12
N PHE A 446 3.90 0.41 -1.97
CA PHE A 446 4.12 -0.60 -2.99
C PHE A 446 3.05 -1.66 -2.81
N GLU A 447 2.28 -1.91 -3.84
CA GLU A 447 1.14 -2.81 -3.82
C GLU A 447 1.16 -3.75 -5.04
N CYS A 448 0.38 -4.82 -4.98
CA CYS A 448 0.17 -5.70 -6.12
C CYS A 448 -1.24 -6.24 -6.18
N GLY A 449 -1.64 -6.66 -7.38
CA GLY A 449 -2.91 -7.30 -7.61
C GLY A 449 -2.88 -8.24 -8.80
N LEU A 450 -3.90 -9.08 -8.87
CA LEU A 450 -4.22 -9.88 -10.04
C LEU A 450 -5.53 -9.37 -10.61
N PHE A 451 -5.49 -8.79 -11.81
CA PHE A 451 -6.71 -8.49 -12.56
C PHE A 451 -7.05 -9.71 -13.42
N MET A 452 -8.30 -10.15 -13.33
CA MET A 452 -8.82 -11.33 -14.00
C MET A 452 -10.00 -10.94 -14.87
N ARG A 453 -10.06 -11.51 -16.06
CA ARG A 453 -11.17 -11.36 -16.98
C ARG A 453 -11.59 -12.69 -17.57
N ASP A 454 -12.89 -12.97 -17.56
CA ASP A 454 -13.50 -14.17 -18.13
C ASP A 454 -12.91 -15.49 -17.58
N THR A 455 -12.38 -15.44 -16.35
CA THR A 455 -11.93 -16.64 -15.64
C THR A 455 -13.06 -17.19 -14.77
N LYS A 456 -13.11 -18.52 -14.58
CA LYS A 456 -14.11 -19.12 -13.67
C LYS A 456 -14.00 -18.64 -12.23
N GLU A 457 -12.82 -18.15 -11.83
CA GLU A 457 -12.57 -17.65 -10.48
C GLU A 457 -13.29 -16.32 -10.21
N VAL A 458 -13.62 -15.52 -11.25
CA VAL A 458 -14.47 -14.31 -11.11
C VAL A 458 -15.79 -14.65 -10.41
N MET A 459 -16.42 -15.76 -10.80
CA MET A 459 -17.67 -16.21 -10.19
C MET A 459 -17.51 -16.67 -8.75
N LYS A 460 -16.34 -17.21 -8.38
CA LYS A 460 -16.05 -17.55 -6.98
C LYS A 460 -15.85 -16.30 -6.13
N VAL A 461 -15.19 -15.27 -6.67
CA VAL A 461 -15.06 -13.97 -6.03
C VAL A 461 -16.43 -13.32 -5.82
N LYS A 462 -17.31 -13.36 -6.84
CA LYS A 462 -18.70 -12.90 -6.71
C LYS A 462 -19.44 -13.66 -5.61
N LYS A 463 -19.36 -15.00 -5.64
CA LYS A 463 -20.01 -15.85 -4.62
C LYS A 463 -19.53 -15.47 -3.23
N ASP A 464 -18.24 -15.29 -3.04
CA ASP A 464 -17.67 -14.88 -1.76
C ASP A 464 -18.18 -13.52 -1.29
N CYS A 465 -18.31 -12.55 -2.20
CA CYS A 465 -18.94 -11.27 -1.91
C CYS A 465 -20.38 -11.45 -1.44
N LEU A 466 -21.19 -12.24 -2.14
CA LEU A 466 -22.60 -12.49 -1.79
C LEU A 466 -22.74 -13.25 -0.46
N ASP A 467 -21.92 -14.26 -0.22
CA ASP A 467 -21.90 -15.02 1.02
C ASP A 467 -21.51 -14.12 2.20
N THR A 468 -20.55 -13.20 1.99
CA THR A 468 -20.14 -12.21 2.99
C THR A 468 -21.24 -11.17 3.25
N LEU A 469 -21.91 -10.68 2.19
CA LEU A 469 -23.05 -9.77 2.28
C LEU A 469 -24.20 -10.38 3.10
N SER A 470 -24.46 -11.68 2.94
CA SER A 470 -25.52 -12.38 3.69
C SER A 470 -25.29 -12.40 5.20
N LYS A 471 -24.04 -12.24 5.63
CA LYS A 471 -23.60 -12.14 7.02
C LYS A 471 -23.33 -10.70 7.45
N SER A 472 -23.68 -9.71 6.63
CA SER A 472 -23.38 -8.31 6.89
C SER A 472 -24.65 -7.52 7.18
N HIS A 473 -24.50 -6.43 7.93
CA HIS A 473 -25.58 -5.49 8.20
C HIS A 473 -25.57 -4.40 7.13
N LEU A 474 -26.71 -4.17 6.47
CA LEU A 474 -26.88 -3.05 5.52
C LEU A 474 -27.03 -1.76 6.32
N VAL A 475 -26.08 -0.85 6.16
CA VAL A 475 -26.09 0.45 6.83
C VAL A 475 -27.25 1.28 6.28
N THR A 476 -28.10 1.75 7.19
CA THR A 476 -29.24 2.61 6.86
C THR A 476 -28.82 4.08 6.77
N GLU A 477 -29.61 4.90 6.07
CA GLU A 477 -29.42 6.36 6.02
C GLU A 477 -29.36 6.99 7.42
N LYS A 478 -30.13 6.44 8.38
CA LYS A 478 -30.14 6.91 9.77
C LYS A 478 -28.86 6.57 10.51
N GLU A 479 -28.26 5.41 10.25
CA GLU A 479 -27.00 4.99 10.86
C GLU A 479 -25.79 5.72 10.27
N ALA A 480 -25.93 6.23 9.03
CA ALA A 480 -24.93 7.08 8.39
C ALA A 480 -25.04 8.56 8.80
N GLN A 481 -26.04 8.93 9.61
CA GLN A 481 -26.17 10.27 10.16
C GLN A 481 -25.60 10.31 11.57
N ASP A 482 -24.59 11.14 11.75
CA ASP A 482 -23.91 11.32 13.02
C ASP A 482 -24.39 12.56 13.77
N GLY A 483 -24.08 12.61 15.07
CA GLY A 483 -24.34 13.79 15.88
C GLY A 483 -23.26 14.85 15.70
N LEU A 484 -23.58 16.12 15.99
CA LEU A 484 -22.69 17.28 15.82
C LEU A 484 -21.24 17.08 16.27
N PHE A 485 -21.03 16.39 17.41
CA PHE A 485 -19.68 16.12 17.93
C PHE A 485 -18.89 15.13 17.07
N LYS A 486 -19.55 14.09 16.57
CA LYS A 486 -18.92 13.10 15.70
C LYS A 486 -18.68 13.69 14.31
N ASP A 487 -19.61 14.47 13.77
CA ASP A 487 -19.40 15.21 12.52
C ASP A 487 -18.16 16.12 12.59
N LEU A 488 -17.99 16.85 13.70
CA LEU A 488 -16.82 17.70 13.89
C LEU A 488 -15.52 16.88 13.95
N LEU A 489 -15.53 15.75 14.67
CA LEU A 489 -14.38 14.86 14.73
C LEU A 489 -14.05 14.29 13.33
N GLU A 490 -15.06 13.83 12.61
CA GLU A 490 -14.92 13.30 11.25
C GLU A 490 -14.37 14.36 10.28
N ALA A 491 -14.83 15.61 10.37
CA ALA A 491 -14.30 16.71 9.56
C ALA A 491 -12.80 16.95 9.84
N VAL A 492 -12.39 16.94 11.11
CA VAL A 492 -10.97 17.06 11.49
C VAL A 492 -10.17 15.86 10.99
N LEU A 493 -10.70 14.65 11.12
CA LEU A 493 -10.00 13.45 10.68
C LEU A 493 -9.89 13.37 9.15
N ARG A 494 -10.90 13.80 8.40
CA ARG A 494 -10.85 13.90 6.92
C ARG A 494 -9.77 14.88 6.45
N LEU A 495 -9.54 15.96 7.19
CA LEU A 495 -8.49 16.93 6.86
C LEU A 495 -7.08 16.31 6.93
N ILE A 496 -6.87 15.36 7.85
CA ILE A 496 -5.58 14.69 8.04
C ILE A 496 -5.54 13.29 7.40
N ALA A 497 -6.64 12.84 6.78
CA ALA A 497 -6.78 11.50 6.22
C ALA A 497 -5.69 11.11 5.21
N PRO A 498 -5.19 12.01 4.32
CA PRO A 498 -4.08 11.69 3.43
C PRO A 498 -2.76 11.36 4.17
N MET A 499 -2.66 11.68 5.46
CA MET A 499 -1.50 11.39 6.31
C MET A 499 -1.69 10.16 7.22
N LEU A 500 -2.90 9.60 7.31
CA LEU A 500 -3.24 8.48 8.20
C LEU A 500 -2.85 7.13 7.58
#